data_AF-A0A498FZ44-F1
#
_entry.id   AF-A0A498FZ44-F1
#
_cell.length_a   1.000
_cell.length_b   1.000
_cell.length_c   1.000
_cell.angle_alpha   90.00
_cell.angle_beta   90.00
_cell.angle_gamma   90.00
#
_symmetry.space_group_name_H-M   'P 1'
#
loop_
_entity.id
_entity.type
_entity.pdbx_description
1 polymer ?
#
loop_
_entity_poly.entity_id
_entity_poly.type
_entity_poly.pdbx_seq_one_letter_code
_entity_poly.pdbx_strand_id
1 'polypeptide(L)'
;DERVDFLTEAILQEEPVVDVDEPGDVSETTERVLRRFASFAEWQEEYGQQAIDTYCISMTEEPSHVLEVLFLADQVGVVSLPDHCAVDVVPLLETESALNGAERILGTLFENEAYAAALDARGEVQEVMLGYSDSNKENGFLAANWDLYQNQRRIARFCREEDV
;
A
#
# COMPACT_ATOMS: atom_id res chain seq x y z
N ASP A 1 -2.08 13.58 9.77
CA ASP A 1 -1.00 14.15 8.92
C ASP A 1 -1.75 14.65 7.71
N GLU A 2 -1.61 15.92 7.32
CA GLU A 2 -2.49 16.55 6.33
C GLU A 2 -2.66 15.69 5.06
N ARG A 3 -1.62 14.94 4.66
CA ARG A 3 -1.68 14.04 3.50
C ARG A 3 -2.50 12.79 3.77
N VAL A 4 -2.32 12.15 4.93
CA VAL A 4 -3.11 10.98 5.36
C VAL A 4 -4.57 11.35 5.50
N ASP A 5 -4.85 12.50 6.14
CA ASP A 5 -6.20 12.96 6.42
C ASP A 5 -6.94 13.23 5.10
N PHE A 6 -6.30 13.94 4.15
CA PHE A 6 -6.84 14.15 2.80
C PHE A 6 -7.11 12.84 2.05
N LEU A 7 -6.16 11.90 2.04
CA LEU A 7 -6.34 10.63 1.33
C LEU A 7 -7.49 9.80 1.94
N THR A 8 -7.64 9.84 3.26
CA THR A 8 -8.72 9.13 3.96
C THR A 8 -10.08 9.66 3.51
N GLU A 9 -10.27 10.99 3.54
CA GLU A 9 -11.50 11.63 3.09
C GLU A 9 -11.78 11.35 1.61
N ALA A 10 -10.74 11.42 0.76
CA ALA A 10 -10.84 11.20 -0.67
C ALA A 10 -11.17 9.75 -1.07
N ILE A 11 -10.76 8.76 -0.27
CA ILE A 11 -11.08 7.34 -0.50
C ILE A 11 -12.50 7.00 -0.02
N LEU A 12 -13.01 7.68 1.01
CA LEU A 12 -14.31 7.36 1.61
C LEU A 12 -15.50 8.09 0.97
N GLN A 13 -15.25 9.01 0.03
CA GLN A 13 -16.32 9.70 -0.68
C GLN A 13 -16.86 8.88 -1.87
N GLU A 14 -18.10 9.17 -2.28
CA GLU A 14 -18.78 8.38 -3.33
C GLU A 14 -18.29 8.68 -4.75
N GLU A 15 -17.83 9.90 -5.02
CA GLU A 15 -17.44 10.35 -6.35
C GLU A 15 -15.91 10.33 -6.51
N PRO A 16 -15.35 9.80 -7.61
CA PRO A 16 -13.93 9.91 -7.88
C PRO A 16 -13.45 11.37 -7.91
N VAL A 17 -12.28 11.61 -7.34
CA VAL A 17 -11.58 12.91 -7.37
C VAL A 17 -10.91 13.14 -8.72
N VAL A 18 -10.40 12.08 -9.35
CA VAL A 18 -9.61 12.15 -10.58
C VAL A 18 -10.33 11.43 -11.72
N ASP A 19 -10.56 12.14 -12.82
CA ASP A 19 -10.89 11.50 -14.10
C ASP A 19 -9.61 10.95 -14.71
N VAL A 20 -9.43 9.63 -14.66
CA VAL A 20 -8.22 8.96 -15.15
C VAL A 20 -8.11 8.93 -16.68
N ASP A 21 -9.25 9.06 -17.38
CA ASP A 21 -9.32 9.06 -18.85
C ASP A 21 -9.04 10.45 -19.42
N GLU A 22 -9.47 11.50 -18.70
CA GLU A 22 -9.25 12.90 -19.07
C GLU A 22 -8.58 13.71 -17.94
N PRO A 23 -7.34 13.39 -17.51
CA PRO A 23 -6.71 13.99 -16.33
C PRO A 23 -6.24 15.45 -16.52
N GLY A 24 -6.44 16.04 -17.70
CA GLY A 24 -6.02 17.40 -18.03
C GLY A 24 -4.50 17.55 -18.26
N ASP A 25 -3.95 18.70 -17.92
CA ASP A 25 -2.52 19.02 -18.13
C ASP A 25 -1.67 18.47 -16.99
N VAL A 26 -1.25 17.20 -17.14
CA VAL A 26 -0.40 16.49 -16.18
C VAL A 26 0.92 16.09 -16.82
N SER A 27 1.92 15.78 -15.98
CA SER A 27 3.21 15.31 -16.48
C SER A 27 3.09 13.95 -17.18
N GLU A 28 4.00 13.65 -18.11
CA GLU A 28 4.09 12.32 -18.77
C GLU A 28 4.20 11.17 -17.75
N THR A 29 4.83 11.42 -16.59
CA THR A 29 4.95 10.41 -15.54
C THR A 29 3.61 10.17 -14.86
N THR A 30 2.85 11.23 -14.57
CA THR A 30 1.51 11.15 -13.99
C THR A 30 0.56 10.42 -14.94
N GLU A 31 0.51 10.82 -16.21
CA GLU A 31 -0.33 10.18 -17.23
C GLU A 31 -0.01 8.67 -17.34
N ARG A 32 1.28 8.30 -17.30
CA ARG A 32 1.69 6.90 -17.31
C ARG A 32 1.23 6.13 -16.07
N VAL A 33 1.20 6.76 -14.90
CA VAL A 33 0.70 6.10 -13.67
C VAL A 33 -0.81 5.92 -13.76
N LEU A 34 -1.57 6.96 -14.11
CA LEU A 34 -3.02 6.89 -14.25
C LEU A 34 -3.44 5.80 -15.25
N ARG A 35 -2.82 5.78 -16.42
CA ARG A 35 -3.06 4.73 -17.43
C ARG A 35 -2.75 3.33 -16.93
N ARG A 36 -1.79 3.14 -16.03
CA ARG A 36 -1.52 1.82 -15.43
C ARG A 36 -2.64 1.37 -14.50
N PHE A 37 -3.23 2.29 -13.73
CA PHE A 37 -4.39 1.97 -12.89
C PHE A 37 -5.65 1.73 -13.74
N ALA A 38 -5.86 2.49 -14.82
CA ALA A 38 -6.95 2.21 -15.76
C ALA A 38 -6.80 0.80 -16.38
N SER A 39 -5.62 0.45 -16.91
CA SER A 39 -5.37 -0.89 -17.43
C SER A 39 -5.42 -1.99 -16.36
N PHE A 40 -5.12 -1.66 -15.10
CA PHE A 40 -5.30 -2.59 -13.98
C PHE A 40 -6.78 -2.95 -13.82
N ALA A 41 -7.67 -1.95 -13.77
CA ALA A 41 -9.12 -2.19 -13.71
C ALA A 41 -9.61 -3.02 -14.92
N GLU A 42 -9.21 -2.66 -16.14
CA GLU A 42 -9.54 -3.39 -17.36
C GLU A 42 -9.10 -4.87 -17.29
N TRP A 43 -7.91 -5.14 -16.77
CA TRP A 43 -7.39 -6.50 -16.65
C TRP A 43 -8.15 -7.33 -15.62
N GLN A 44 -8.53 -6.74 -14.49
CA GLN A 44 -9.38 -7.44 -13.52
C GLN A 44 -10.79 -7.70 -14.09
N GLU A 45 -11.33 -6.78 -14.88
CA GLU A 45 -12.63 -6.97 -15.55
C GLU A 45 -12.56 -8.11 -16.59
N GLU A 46 -11.51 -8.13 -17.42
CA GLU A 46 -11.36 -9.12 -18.50
C GLU A 46 -10.94 -10.51 -18.00
N TYR A 47 -9.99 -10.57 -17.05
CA TYR A 47 -9.33 -11.82 -16.63
C TYR A 47 -9.66 -12.24 -15.19
N GLY A 48 -10.40 -11.41 -14.44
CA GLY A 48 -10.73 -11.64 -13.03
C GLY A 48 -9.69 -11.05 -12.06
N GLN A 49 -10.08 -10.90 -10.79
CA GLN A 49 -9.27 -10.27 -9.74
C GLN A 49 -7.87 -10.90 -9.58
N GLN A 50 -7.75 -12.22 -9.75
CA GLN A 50 -6.48 -12.95 -9.64
C GLN A 50 -5.45 -12.60 -10.74
N ALA A 51 -5.84 -11.85 -11.77
CA ALA A 51 -4.89 -11.38 -12.78
C ALA A 51 -3.85 -10.43 -12.18
N ILE A 52 -4.29 -9.55 -11.28
CA ILE A 52 -3.47 -8.64 -10.49
C ILE A 52 -4.17 -8.48 -9.13
N ASP A 53 -3.78 -9.25 -8.13
CA ASP A 53 -4.35 -9.18 -6.78
C ASP A 53 -3.43 -8.45 -5.79
N THR A 54 -2.20 -8.09 -6.21
CA THR A 54 -1.17 -7.52 -5.33
C THR A 54 -0.46 -6.35 -6.01
N TYR A 55 -0.32 -5.23 -5.29
CA TYR A 55 0.47 -4.06 -5.70
C TYR A 55 1.58 -3.80 -4.69
N CYS A 56 2.83 -4.05 -5.08
CA CYS A 56 4.00 -3.83 -4.22
C CYS A 56 4.61 -2.44 -4.42
N ILE A 57 4.83 -1.70 -3.32
CA ILE A 57 5.38 -0.34 -3.31
C ILE A 57 6.84 -0.37 -2.84
N SER A 58 7.78 -0.20 -3.77
CA SER A 58 9.19 0.04 -3.45
C SER A 58 9.39 1.31 -2.62
N MET A 59 10.42 1.34 -1.77
CA MET A 59 10.81 2.51 -0.97
C MET A 59 9.65 3.06 -0.11
N THR A 60 8.90 2.18 0.55
CA THR A 60 7.85 2.63 1.46
C THR A 60 8.45 3.14 2.76
N GLU A 61 8.20 4.41 3.11
CA GLU A 61 8.71 5.05 4.33
C GLU A 61 7.61 5.71 5.17
N GLU A 62 6.42 5.92 4.60
CA GLU A 62 5.30 6.61 5.24
C GLU A 62 3.96 5.88 4.99
N PRO A 63 2.99 5.96 5.91
CA PRO A 63 1.63 5.45 5.72
C PRO A 63 0.97 5.98 4.45
N SER A 64 1.20 7.26 4.12
CA SER A 64 0.57 7.89 2.96
C SER A 64 0.92 7.17 1.66
N HIS A 65 2.11 6.58 1.53
CA HIS A 65 2.53 5.88 0.31
C HIS A 65 1.58 4.72 -0.01
N VAL A 66 1.12 4.01 1.02
CA VAL A 66 0.15 2.92 0.89
C VAL A 66 -1.23 3.48 0.55
N LEU A 67 -1.65 4.55 1.24
CA LEU A 67 -2.93 5.22 0.99
C LEU A 67 -3.02 5.84 -0.42
N GLU A 68 -1.91 6.30 -0.99
CA GLU A 68 -1.86 6.85 -2.35
C GLU A 68 -2.18 5.79 -3.40
N VAL A 69 -1.70 4.55 -3.21
CA VAL A 69 -2.05 3.43 -4.09
C VAL A 69 -3.50 3.01 -3.91
N LEU A 70 -3.97 2.93 -2.65
CA LEU A 70 -5.36 2.62 -2.36
C LEU A 70 -6.30 3.65 -3.00
N PHE A 71 -5.97 4.94 -2.87
CA PHE A 71 -6.66 6.05 -3.51
C PHE A 71 -6.70 5.91 -5.04
N LEU A 72 -5.56 5.66 -5.69
CA LEU A 72 -5.54 5.50 -7.16
C LEU A 72 -6.29 4.26 -7.63
N ALA A 73 -6.34 3.19 -6.84
CA ALA A 73 -7.14 2.01 -7.13
C ALA A 73 -8.65 2.28 -6.96
N ASP A 74 -9.02 3.12 -6.00
CA ASP A 74 -10.40 3.61 -5.81
C ASP A 74 -10.85 4.46 -7.01
N GLN A 75 -9.98 5.33 -7.54
CA GLN A 75 -10.32 6.19 -8.69
C GLN A 75 -10.70 5.41 -9.97
N VAL A 76 -10.34 4.13 -10.06
CA VAL A 76 -10.60 3.26 -11.21
C VAL A 76 -11.53 2.10 -10.89
N GLY A 77 -12.13 2.07 -9.69
CA GLY A 77 -13.10 1.05 -9.28
C GLY A 77 -12.52 -0.32 -8.92
N VAL A 78 -11.19 -0.45 -8.81
CA VAL A 78 -10.55 -1.65 -8.22
C VAL A 78 -10.81 -1.72 -6.71
N VAL A 79 -11.03 -0.56 -6.10
CA VAL A 79 -11.46 -0.39 -4.72
C VAL A 79 -12.76 0.42 -4.74
N SER A 80 -13.71 0.05 -3.89
CA SER A 80 -14.95 0.76 -3.65
C SER A 80 -15.41 0.40 -2.24
N LEU A 81 -14.92 1.15 -1.26
CA LEU A 81 -15.12 0.83 0.15
C LEU A 81 -16.52 1.24 0.64
N PRO A 82 -17.07 0.53 1.65
CA PRO A 82 -16.48 -0.62 2.34
C PRO A 82 -16.70 -1.97 1.62
N ASP A 83 -17.47 -1.99 0.54
CA ASP A 83 -18.00 -3.23 -0.04
C ASP A 83 -16.97 -4.03 -0.86
N HIS A 84 -15.94 -3.36 -1.39
CA HIS A 84 -15.02 -3.97 -2.35
C HIS A 84 -13.59 -3.45 -2.24
N CYS A 85 -12.63 -4.36 -2.17
CA CYS A 85 -11.22 -4.06 -2.34
C CYS A 85 -10.54 -5.26 -3.01
N ALA A 86 -10.20 -5.14 -4.30
CA ALA A 86 -9.65 -6.24 -5.10
C ALA A 86 -8.12 -6.27 -5.16
N VAL A 87 -7.43 -5.52 -4.29
CA VAL A 87 -5.96 -5.42 -4.33
C VAL A 87 -5.31 -5.37 -2.96
N ASP A 88 -4.28 -6.18 -2.79
CA ASP A 88 -3.36 -6.19 -1.66
C ASP A 88 -2.29 -5.12 -1.88
N VAL A 89 -2.36 -4.00 -1.14
CA VAL A 89 -1.28 -2.99 -1.19
C VAL A 89 -0.15 -3.42 -0.25
N VAL A 90 0.97 -3.85 -0.83
CA VAL A 90 2.10 -4.44 -0.12
C VAL A 90 3.25 -3.43 -0.02
N PRO A 91 3.53 -2.88 1.18
CA PRO A 91 4.69 -2.01 1.37
C PRO A 91 5.98 -2.84 1.34
N LEU A 92 6.94 -2.42 0.51
CA LEU A 92 8.33 -2.92 0.57
C LEU A 92 9.14 -2.03 1.53
N LEU A 93 9.43 -2.57 2.71
CA LEU A 93 10.28 -1.93 3.71
C LEU A 93 11.74 -2.36 3.49
N GLU A 94 12.54 -1.49 2.91
CA GLU A 94 13.92 -1.79 2.50
C GLU A 94 15.00 -0.90 3.12
N THR A 95 14.62 0.26 3.68
CA THR A 95 15.54 1.15 4.38
C THR A 95 15.57 0.82 5.88
N GLU A 96 16.69 1.13 6.56
CA GLU A 96 16.78 0.98 8.02
C GLU A 96 15.70 1.81 8.74
N SER A 97 15.43 3.02 8.23
CA SER A 97 14.37 3.89 8.74
C SER A 97 13.00 3.22 8.63
N ALA A 98 12.67 2.66 7.46
CA ALA A 98 11.41 1.99 7.21
C ALA A 98 11.23 0.73 8.08
N LEU A 99 12.28 -0.09 8.22
CA LEU A 99 12.24 -1.29 9.06
C LEU A 99 12.05 -0.95 10.56
N ASN A 100 12.81 0.04 11.07
CA ASN A 100 12.66 0.49 12.45
C ASN A 100 11.32 1.20 12.72
N GLY A 101 10.78 1.88 11.69
CA GLY A 101 9.51 2.60 11.69
C GLY A 101 8.30 1.74 11.29
N ALA A 102 8.45 0.44 11.06
CA ALA A 102 7.39 -0.42 10.53
C ALA A 102 6.12 -0.41 11.41
N GLU A 103 6.26 -0.47 12.74
CA GLU A 103 5.11 -0.40 13.67
C GLU A 103 4.37 0.94 13.57
N ARG A 104 5.08 2.05 13.35
CA ARG A 104 4.45 3.36 13.14
C ARG A 104 3.69 3.35 11.82
N ILE A 105 4.31 2.87 10.75
CA ILE A 105 3.72 2.85 9.41
C ILE A 105 2.44 2.00 9.43
N LEU A 106 2.55 0.75 9.91
CA LEU A 106 1.45 -0.20 9.95
C LEU A 106 0.38 0.20 10.97
N GLY A 107 0.76 0.68 12.16
CA GLY A 107 -0.21 1.13 13.15
C GLY A 107 -1.03 2.32 12.68
N THR A 108 -0.40 3.31 12.04
CA THR A 108 -1.16 4.42 11.44
C THR A 108 -2.10 3.94 10.33
N LEU A 109 -1.72 2.91 9.57
CA LEU A 109 -2.60 2.31 8.56
C LEU A 109 -3.76 1.55 9.21
N PHE A 110 -3.52 0.75 10.25
CA PHE A 110 -4.57 -0.02 10.91
C PHE A 110 -5.57 0.87 11.67
N GLU A 111 -5.12 2.00 12.21
CA GLU A 111 -5.97 3.02 12.83
C GLU A 111 -6.72 3.90 11.81
N ASN A 112 -6.35 3.85 10.53
CA ASN A 112 -6.95 4.68 9.49
C ASN A 112 -8.29 4.10 9.02
N GLU A 113 -9.36 4.91 9.02
CA GLU A 113 -10.71 4.45 8.68
C GLU A 113 -10.82 3.84 7.28
N ALA A 114 -10.22 4.47 6.27
CA ALA A 114 -10.25 3.96 4.90
C ALA A 114 -9.46 2.65 4.78
N TYR A 115 -8.27 2.58 5.37
CA TYR A 115 -7.45 1.38 5.26
C TYR A 115 -7.99 0.21 6.10
N ALA A 116 -8.57 0.47 7.26
CA ALA A 116 -9.26 -0.54 8.07
C ALA A 116 -10.44 -1.15 7.30
N ALA A 117 -11.24 -0.34 6.61
CA ALA A 117 -12.31 -0.84 5.73
C ALA A 117 -11.76 -1.68 4.55
N ALA A 118 -10.61 -1.28 3.98
CA ALA A 118 -9.95 -2.06 2.94
C ALA A 118 -9.41 -3.41 3.45
N LEU A 119 -8.93 -3.49 4.68
CA LEU A 119 -8.49 -4.73 5.32
C LEU A 119 -9.68 -5.65 5.62
N ASP A 120 -10.77 -5.12 6.15
CA ASP A 120 -12.00 -5.91 6.43
C ASP A 120 -12.55 -6.55 5.14
N ALA A 121 -12.61 -5.77 4.05
CA ALA A 121 -13.03 -6.27 2.73
C ALA A 121 -12.10 -7.37 2.17
N ARG A 122 -10.86 -7.48 2.67
CA ARG A 122 -9.83 -8.44 2.25
C ARG A 122 -9.56 -9.55 3.28
N GLY A 123 -10.38 -9.63 4.34
CA GLY A 123 -10.27 -10.67 5.36
C GLY A 123 -9.16 -10.45 6.39
N GLU A 124 -8.86 -9.19 6.70
CA GLU A 124 -7.96 -8.77 7.78
C GLU A 124 -6.53 -9.34 7.64
N VAL A 125 -6.01 -9.37 6.41
CA VAL A 125 -4.63 -9.82 6.13
C VAL A 125 -3.80 -8.70 5.51
N GLN A 126 -2.70 -8.36 6.18
CA GLN A 126 -1.68 -7.46 5.65
C GLN A 126 -0.40 -8.22 5.26
N GLU A 127 -0.12 -8.30 3.96
CA GLU A 127 1.20 -8.72 3.48
C GLU A 127 2.19 -7.55 3.52
N VAL A 128 3.41 -7.81 4.00
CA VAL A 128 4.51 -6.83 4.05
C VAL A 128 5.73 -7.46 3.41
N MET A 129 6.28 -6.80 2.39
CA MET A 129 7.52 -7.23 1.76
C MET A 129 8.70 -6.60 2.49
N LEU A 130 9.71 -7.40 2.81
CA LEU A 130 10.92 -6.90 3.45
C LEU A 130 12.09 -7.00 2.48
N GLY A 131 12.69 -5.85 2.18
CA GLY A 131 13.75 -5.70 1.20
C GLY A 131 15.13 -5.83 1.81
N TYR A 132 16.05 -6.35 1.00
CA TYR A 132 17.45 -6.55 1.36
C TYR A 132 18.32 -5.85 0.31
N SER A 133 18.40 -4.51 0.34
CA SER A 133 19.15 -3.77 -0.69
C SER A 133 20.36 -3.01 -0.15
N ASP A 134 20.28 -2.34 1.00
CA ASP A 134 21.40 -1.51 1.48
C ASP A 134 22.08 -1.95 2.79
N SER A 135 21.46 -2.75 3.65
CA SER A 135 22.09 -3.23 4.90
C SER A 135 23.35 -4.10 4.67
N ASN A 136 23.40 -4.77 3.52
CA ASN A 136 24.47 -5.71 3.17
C ASN A 136 25.79 -5.00 2.80
N LYS A 137 25.71 -3.75 2.32
CA LYS A 137 26.88 -2.95 1.92
C LYS A 137 27.57 -2.32 3.14
N GLU A 138 26.82 -2.03 4.19
CA GLU A 138 27.29 -1.27 5.36
C GLU A 138 27.74 -2.18 6.51
N ASN A 139 26.98 -3.25 6.84
CA ASN A 139 27.15 -4.01 8.08
C ASN A 139 27.56 -5.49 7.90
N GLY A 140 27.64 -5.96 6.66
CA GLY A 140 28.00 -7.34 6.31
C GLY A 140 26.83 -8.34 6.44
N PHE A 141 26.95 -9.46 5.73
CA PHE A 141 25.86 -10.43 5.50
C PHE A 141 25.18 -10.95 6.77
N LEU A 142 25.95 -11.32 7.79
CA LEU A 142 25.38 -11.91 9.01
C LEU A 142 24.56 -10.90 9.82
N ALA A 143 25.07 -9.68 9.98
CA ALA A 143 24.39 -8.63 10.73
C ALA A 143 23.08 -8.24 10.04
N ALA A 144 23.12 -8.02 8.73
CA ALA A 144 21.93 -7.67 7.94
C ALA A 144 20.83 -8.76 8.03
N ASN A 145 21.19 -10.05 7.95
CA ASN A 145 20.21 -11.13 8.11
C ASN A 145 19.66 -11.24 9.53
N TRP A 146 20.49 -10.98 10.54
CA TRP A 146 20.05 -10.97 11.94
C TRP A 146 19.05 -9.84 12.20
N ASP A 147 19.35 -8.63 11.74
CA ASP A 147 18.47 -7.48 11.89
C ASP A 147 17.15 -7.69 11.14
N LEU A 148 17.20 -8.25 9.93
CA LEU A 148 16.00 -8.61 9.17
C LEU A 148 15.13 -9.63 9.93
N TYR A 149 15.74 -10.68 10.49
CA TYR A 149 15.03 -11.67 11.28
C TYR A 149 14.34 -11.05 12.50
N GLN A 150 15.00 -10.11 13.17
CA GLN A 150 14.44 -9.42 14.33
C GLN A 150 13.27 -8.51 13.92
N ASN A 151 13.37 -7.81 12.79
CA ASN A 151 12.29 -6.99 12.24
C ASN A 151 11.08 -7.85 11.84
N GLN A 152 11.29 -8.98 11.17
CA GLN A 152 10.21 -9.93 10.83
C GLN A 152 9.42 -10.34 12.08
N ARG A 153 10.12 -10.69 13.16
CA ARG A 153 9.47 -11.11 14.42
C ARG A 153 8.76 -9.97 15.14
N ARG A 154 9.28 -8.75 15.01
CA ARG A 154 8.69 -7.54 15.59
C ARG A 154 7.39 -7.20 14.87
N ILE A 155 7.44 -7.09 13.54
CA ILE A 155 6.27 -6.81 12.69
C ILE A 155 5.19 -7.88 12.87
N ALA A 156 5.55 -9.16 12.80
CA ALA A 156 4.58 -10.25 12.98
C ALA A 156 3.96 -10.30 14.39
N ARG A 157 4.66 -9.78 15.41
CA ARG A 157 4.06 -9.63 16.75
C ARG A 157 3.08 -8.47 16.77
N PHE A 158 3.49 -7.33 16.23
CA PHE A 158 2.67 -6.13 16.16
C PHE A 158 1.35 -6.40 15.42
N CYS A 159 1.38 -6.98 14.20
CA CYS A 159 0.14 -7.30 13.48
C CYS A 159 -0.80 -8.19 14.30
N ARG A 160 -0.27 -9.20 15.01
CA ARG A 160 -1.08 -10.05 15.91
C ARG A 160 -1.69 -9.28 17.07
N GLU A 161 -1.01 -8.27 17.61
CA GLU A 161 -1.54 -7.44 18.69
C GLU A 161 -2.70 -6.55 18.21
N GLU A 162 -2.71 -6.23 16.91
CA GLU A 162 -3.74 -5.45 16.21
C GLU A 162 -4.81 -6.34 15.53
N ASP A 163 -4.76 -7.65 15.75
CA ASP A 163 -5.65 -8.67 15.14
C ASP A 163 -5.63 -8.72 13.58
N VAL A 164 -4.47 -8.40 12.97
CA VAL A 164 -4.19 -8.44 11.50
C VAL A 164 -3.11 -9.48 11.14
#